data_AF-A0A920NFU9-F1
#
_entry.id   AF-A0A920NFU9-F1
#
_cell.length_a   1.000
_cell.length_b   1.000
_cell.length_c   1.000
_cell.angle_alpha   90.00
_cell.angle_beta   90.00
_cell.angle_gamma   90.00
#
_symmetry.space_group_name_H-M   'P 1'
#
loop_
_entity.id
_entity.type
_entity.pdbx_description
1 polymer ?
#
loop_
_entity_poly.entity_id
_entity_poly.type
_entity_poly.pdbx_seq_one_letter_code
_entity_poly.pdbx_strand_id
1 'polypeptide(L)'
;MQEIPGLVDDEKLFLHCLIPEQKFTKPPALFTEATLVKALEEHGIGRPSTYAPTLSTIVRRGYVIKDKRRLSPTDIGITVNDLLVEFFSDVLDVEFTASMEGKLDYIAQGVSNRGPSLKSILGAV
;
A
#
# COMPACT_ATOMS: atom_id res chain seq x y z
N MET A 1 14.94 -26.07 6.87
CA MET A 1 15.55 -25.63 8.15
C MET A 1 16.93 -26.25 8.17
N GLN A 2 17.99 -25.45 8.28
CA GLN A 2 19.34 -25.99 8.31
C GLN A 2 19.65 -26.42 9.74
N GLU A 3 20.05 -27.68 9.93
CA GLU A 3 20.50 -28.16 11.23
C GLU A 3 21.83 -27.52 11.57
N ILE A 4 21.91 -26.94 12.76
CA ILE A 4 23.10 -26.30 13.30
C ILE A 4 23.52 -27.15 14.50
N PRO A 5 24.79 -27.57 14.61
CA PRO A 5 25.25 -28.36 15.75
C PRO A 5 25.15 -27.56 17.05
N GLY A 6 25.02 -28.26 18.18
CA GLY A 6 25.11 -27.64 19.49
C GLY A 6 26.52 -27.08 19.72
N LEU A 7 26.60 -25.83 20.17
CA LEU A 7 27.84 -25.12 20.48
C LEU A 7 27.85 -24.78 21.97
N VAL A 8 29.04 -24.78 22.58
CA VAL A 8 29.24 -24.36 23.98
C VAL A 8 29.94 -22.99 24.01
N ASP A 9 29.65 -22.18 25.03
CA ASP A 9 30.37 -20.93 25.25
C ASP A 9 31.89 -21.17 25.30
N ASP A 10 32.66 -20.29 24.64
CA ASP A 10 34.12 -20.37 24.48
C ASP A 10 34.66 -21.54 23.63
N GLU A 11 33.82 -22.27 22.89
CA GLU A 11 34.25 -23.29 21.94
C GLU A 11 35.05 -22.69 20.77
N LYS A 12 36.30 -23.14 20.59
CA LYS A 12 37.18 -22.66 19.52
C LYS A 12 36.76 -23.24 18.16
N LEU A 13 36.38 -22.37 17.24
CA LEU A 13 36.02 -22.75 15.87
C LEU A 13 37.19 -22.56 14.90
N PHE A 14 37.31 -23.48 13.94
CA PHE A 14 38.25 -23.36 12.84
C PHE A 14 37.59 -22.58 11.70
N LEU A 15 38.19 -21.45 11.32
CA LEU A 15 37.80 -20.73 10.12
C LEU A 15 38.15 -21.58 8.89
N HIS A 16 37.14 -22.19 8.27
CA HIS A 16 37.35 -23.04 7.10
C HIS A 16 37.59 -22.21 5.83
N CYS A 17 36.81 -21.14 5.65
CA CYS A 17 36.93 -20.24 4.50
C CYS A 17 36.35 -18.86 4.83
N LEU A 18 36.95 -17.81 4.28
CA LEU A 18 36.42 -16.45 4.31
C LEU A 18 36.08 -16.03 2.88
N ILE A 19 34.80 -15.82 2.59
CA ILE A 19 34.31 -15.38 1.28
C ILE A 19 33.89 -13.92 1.40
N PRO A 20 34.65 -12.96 0.86
CA PRO A 20 34.26 -11.56 0.88
C PRO A 20 33.07 -11.34 -0.07
N GLU A 21 31.90 -11.02 0.47
CA GLU A 21 30.71 -10.68 -0.32
C GLU A 21 30.45 -9.16 -0.27
N GLN A 22 30.47 -8.52 -1.43
CA GLN A 22 29.97 -7.15 -1.56
C GLN A 22 28.49 -7.17 -1.88
N LYS A 23 27.67 -6.54 -1.03
CA LYS A 23 26.22 -6.41 -1.23
C LYS A 23 25.88 -4.98 -1.59
N PHE A 24 25.05 -4.82 -2.61
CA PHE A 24 24.46 -3.53 -2.98
C PHE A 24 23.02 -3.47 -2.47
N THR A 25 22.59 -2.27 -2.06
CA THR A 25 21.18 -2.02 -1.81
C THR A 25 20.42 -2.11 -3.13
N LYS A 26 19.23 -2.71 -3.07
CA LYS A 26 18.30 -2.73 -4.19
C LYS A 26 17.22 -1.70 -3.90
N PRO A 27 16.71 -0.99 -4.92
CA PRO A 27 15.54 -0.15 -4.72
C PRO A 27 14.36 -1.03 -4.26
N PRO A 28 13.39 -0.43 -3.55
CA PRO A 28 12.19 -1.14 -3.16
C PRO A 28 11.50 -1.74 -4.39
N ALA A 29 10.96 -2.94 -4.22
CA ALA A 29 10.24 -3.60 -5.30
C ALA A 29 8.95 -2.84 -5.61
N LEU A 30 8.67 -2.63 -6.89
CA LEU A 30 7.38 -2.10 -7.34
C LEU A 30 6.23 -3.02 -6.90
N PHE A 31 5.05 -2.42 -6.76
CA PHE A 31 3.84 -3.16 -6.42
C PHE A 31 3.48 -4.18 -7.51
N THR A 32 2.93 -5.30 -7.05
CA THR A 32 2.12 -6.22 -7.84
C THR A 32 0.67 -6.01 -7.45
N GLU A 33 -0.28 -6.62 -8.16
CA GLU A 33 -1.69 -6.55 -7.77
C GLU A 33 -1.90 -7.04 -6.33
N ALA A 34 -1.28 -8.18 -5.98
CA ALA A 34 -1.40 -8.76 -4.64
C ALA A 34 -0.78 -7.85 -3.56
N THR A 35 0.40 -7.29 -3.81
CA THR A 35 1.04 -6.42 -2.80
C THR A 35 0.38 -5.05 -2.71
N LEU A 36 -0.23 -4.55 -3.79
CA LEU A 36 -1.04 -3.33 -3.74
C LEU A 36 -2.33 -3.57 -2.95
N VAL A 37 -3.04 -4.67 -3.20
CA VAL A 37 -4.25 -5.02 -2.43
C VAL A 37 -3.92 -5.16 -0.95
N LYS A 38 -2.82 -5.84 -0.64
CA LYS A 38 -2.35 -5.97 0.74
C LYS A 38 -2.05 -4.62 1.38
N ALA A 39 -1.39 -3.69 0.67
CA ALA A 39 -1.11 -2.36 1.19
C ALA A 39 -2.41 -1.55 1.41
N LEU A 40 -3.37 -1.62 0.48
CA LEU A 40 -4.68 -0.97 0.63
C LEU A 40 -5.42 -1.49 1.87
N GLU A 41 -5.43 -2.82 2.07
CA GLU A 41 -6.02 -3.46 3.25
C GLU A 41 -5.34 -3.03 4.56
N GLU A 42 -4.01 -3.03 4.60
CA GLU A 42 -3.22 -2.59 5.77
C GLU A 42 -3.48 -1.13 6.14
N HIS A 43 -3.73 -0.28 5.13
CA HIS A 43 -4.08 1.12 5.31
C HIS A 43 -5.58 1.36 5.52
N GLY A 44 -6.42 0.33 5.53
CA GLY A 44 -7.88 0.45 5.70
C GLY A 44 -8.63 1.06 4.51
N ILE A 45 -7.96 1.17 3.36
CA ILE A 45 -8.52 1.75 2.13
C ILE A 45 -9.11 0.64 1.27
N GLY A 46 -10.38 0.77 0.90
CA GLY A 46 -11.07 -0.19 0.04
C GLY A 46 -11.55 -1.46 0.77
N ARG A 47 -12.28 -2.30 0.04
CA ARG A 47 -12.98 -3.50 0.53
C ARG A 47 -12.84 -4.61 -0.51
N PRO A 48 -13.15 -5.88 -0.18
CA PRO A 48 -13.09 -6.98 -1.16
C PRO A 48 -13.86 -6.71 -2.46
N SER A 49 -14.93 -5.92 -2.38
CA SER A 49 -15.72 -5.47 -3.52
C SER A 49 -15.07 -4.36 -4.35
N THR A 50 -14.10 -3.60 -3.81
CA THR A 50 -13.54 -2.40 -4.46
C THR A 50 -12.09 -2.54 -4.93
N TYR A 51 -11.32 -3.52 -4.44
CA TYR A 51 -9.92 -3.71 -4.85
C TYR A 51 -9.75 -3.92 -6.37
N ALA A 52 -10.44 -4.92 -6.92
CA ALA A 52 -10.38 -5.22 -8.35
C ALA A 52 -10.89 -4.07 -9.25
N PRO A 53 -12.06 -3.44 -8.99
CA PRO A 53 -12.52 -2.34 -9.83
C PRO A 53 -11.66 -1.07 -9.71
N THR A 54 -11.07 -0.77 -8.54
CA THR A 54 -10.11 0.34 -8.39
C THR A 54 -8.88 0.11 -9.25
N LEU A 55 -8.26 -1.06 -9.14
CA LEU A 55 -7.10 -1.43 -9.94
C LEU A 55 -7.41 -1.39 -11.45
N SER A 56 -8.55 -1.95 -11.86
CA SER A 56 -9.01 -1.91 -13.25
C SER A 56 -9.17 -0.47 -13.75
N THR A 57 -9.66 0.42 -12.89
CA THR A 57 -9.92 1.82 -13.24
C THR A 57 -8.63 2.61 -13.42
N ILE A 58 -7.66 2.48 -12.52
CA ILE A 58 -6.38 3.22 -12.64
C ILE A 58 -5.54 2.73 -13.82
N VAL A 59 -5.62 1.43 -14.16
CA VAL A 59 -4.98 0.88 -15.35
C VAL A 59 -5.70 1.35 -16.63
N ARG A 60 -7.04 1.26 -16.66
CA ARG A 60 -7.84 1.68 -17.81
C ARG A 60 -7.70 3.17 -18.12
N ARG A 61 -7.55 4.01 -17.10
CA ARG A 61 -7.32 5.46 -17.26
C ARG A 61 -5.88 5.82 -17.60
N GLY A 62 -4.96 4.84 -17.62
CA GLY A 62 -3.56 5.06 -17.97
C GLY A 62 -2.73 5.74 -16.88
N TYR A 63 -3.18 5.74 -15.62
CA TYR A 63 -2.37 6.25 -14.50
C TYR A 63 -1.27 5.26 -14.10
N VAL A 64 -1.51 3.98 -14.35
CA VAL A 64 -0.58 2.90 -14.06
C VAL A 64 -0.52 1.94 -15.25
N ILE A 65 0.68 1.46 -15.59
CA ILE A 65 0.89 0.38 -16.56
C ILE A 65 1.26 -0.91 -15.84
N LYS A 66 0.81 -2.03 -16.40
CA LYS A 66 1.13 -3.38 -15.92
C LYS A 66 2.18 -4.01 -16.84
N ASP A 67 3.41 -4.17 -16.34
CA ASP A 67 4.48 -4.88 -17.05
C ASP A 67 4.92 -6.12 -16.26
N LYS A 68 4.85 -7.30 -16.88
CA LYS A 68 5.31 -8.58 -16.29
C LYS A 68 4.93 -8.78 -14.82
N ARG A 69 3.71 -8.37 -14.44
CA ARG A 69 3.08 -8.41 -13.09
C ARG A 69 3.42 -7.26 -12.13
N ARG A 70 4.22 -6.29 -12.56
CA ARG A 70 4.51 -5.07 -11.81
C ARG A 70 3.63 -3.93 -12.27
N LEU A 71 3.25 -3.09 -11.33
CA LEU A 71 2.51 -1.85 -11.54
C LEU A 71 3.52 -0.70 -11.49
N SER A 72 3.60 0.06 -12.58
CA SER A 72 4.45 1.25 -12.65
C SER A 72 3.58 2.48 -12.94
N PRO A 73 3.77 3.60 -12.21
CA PRO A 73 3.05 4.82 -12.53
C PRO A 73 3.49 5.34 -13.90
N THR A 74 2.57 5.98 -14.61
CA THR A 74 2.87 6.73 -15.85
C THR A 74 3.15 8.18 -15.54
N ASP A 75 3.75 8.91 -16.49
CA ASP A 75 3.99 10.35 -16.33
C ASP A 75 2.69 11.13 -16.07
N ILE A 76 1.59 10.72 -16.73
CA ILE A 76 0.27 11.30 -16.49
C ILE A 76 -0.23 10.97 -15.09
N GLY A 77 -0.06 9.72 -14.63
CA GLY A 77 -0.43 9.30 -13.28
C GLY A 77 0.30 10.10 -12.20
N ILE A 78 1.60 10.32 -12.37
CA ILE A 78 2.41 11.14 -11.47
C ILE A 78 1.93 12.59 -11.50
N THR A 79 1.80 13.18 -12.68
CA THR A 79 1.38 14.59 -12.83
C THR A 79 0.01 14.86 -12.20
N VAL A 80 -0.96 13.96 -12.41
CA VAL A 80 -2.29 14.08 -11.81
C VAL A 80 -2.23 13.91 -10.30
N ASN A 81 -1.45 12.95 -9.80
CA ASN A 81 -1.27 12.76 -8.36
C ASN A 81 -0.66 14.01 -7.70
N ASP A 82 0.41 14.55 -8.27
CA ASP A 82 1.13 15.69 -7.72
C ASP A 82 0.25 16.94 -7.68
N LEU A 83 -0.50 17.20 -8.76
CA LEU A 83 -1.47 18.30 -8.81
C LEU A 83 -2.56 18.13 -7.73
N LEU A 84 -3.10 16.92 -7.61
CA LEU A 84 -4.16 16.65 -6.63
C LEU A 84 -3.66 16.83 -5.20
N VAL A 85 -2.47 16.31 -4.87
CA VAL A 85 -1.86 16.46 -3.54
C VAL A 85 -1.54 17.93 -3.23
N GLU A 86 -1.10 18.70 -4.22
CA GLU A 86 -0.80 20.14 -4.05
C GLU A 86 -2.04 20.96 -3.69
N PHE A 87 -3.18 20.70 -4.33
CA PHE A 87 -4.40 21.51 -4.16
C PHE A 87 -5.39 20.96 -3.12
N PHE A 88 -5.31 19.67 -2.78
CA PHE A 88 -6.30 18.96 -1.96
C PHE A 88 -5.66 18.07 -0.89
N SER A 89 -4.51 18.49 -0.33
CA SER A 89 -3.75 17.72 0.66
C SER A 89 -4.60 17.22 1.85
N ASP A 90 -5.59 18.00 2.26
CA ASP A 90 -6.40 17.74 3.46
C ASP A 90 -7.44 16.62 3.27
N VAL A 91 -7.69 16.21 2.02
CA VAL A 91 -8.75 15.25 1.67
C VAL A 91 -8.25 14.09 0.81
N LEU A 92 -6.95 14.08 0.48
CA LEU A 92 -6.30 13.07 -0.37
C LEU A 92 -5.22 12.28 0.35
N ASP A 93 -5.09 12.44 1.66
CA ASP A 93 -4.23 11.57 2.44
C ASP A 93 -4.90 10.19 2.69
N VAL A 94 -4.03 9.22 3.00
CA VAL A 94 -4.41 7.83 3.22
C VAL A 94 -5.34 7.69 4.43
N GLU A 95 -5.10 8.46 5.49
CA GLU A 95 -5.85 8.41 6.74
C GLU A 95 -7.27 8.98 6.56
N PHE A 96 -7.42 10.07 5.82
CA PHE A 96 -8.73 10.63 5.47
C PHE A 96 -9.57 9.63 4.67
N THR A 97 -8.97 8.97 3.68
CA THR A 97 -9.66 7.97 2.87
C THR A 97 -10.10 6.78 3.73
N ALA A 98 -9.23 6.27 4.60
CA ALA A 98 -9.54 5.18 5.52
C ALA A 98 -10.65 5.56 6.52
N SER A 99 -10.60 6.79 7.05
CA SER A 99 -11.62 7.34 7.94
C SER A 99 -12.98 7.45 7.27
N MET A 100 -13.02 7.86 5.99
CA MET A 100 -14.25 7.90 5.19
C MET A 100 -14.86 6.52 5.02
N GLU A 101 -14.04 5.53 4.65
CA GLU A 101 -14.46 4.12 4.51
C GLU A 101 -15.04 3.59 5.84
N GLY A 102 -14.39 3.87 6.97
CA GLY A 102 -14.89 3.52 8.30
C GLY A 102 -16.25 4.16 8.64
N LYS A 103 -16.43 5.46 8.32
CA LYS A 103 -17.72 6.15 8.50
C LYS A 103 -18.84 5.49 7.67
N LEU A 104 -18.54 5.07 6.44
CA LEU A 104 -19.49 4.37 5.57
C LEU A 104 -19.87 3.01 6.14
N ASP A 105 -18.92 2.27 6.72
CA ASP A 105 -19.21 1.00 7.40
C ASP A 105 -20.13 1.18 8.61
N TYR A 106 -19.92 2.22 9.43
CA TYR A 106 -20.82 2.53 10.55
C TYR A 106 -22.25 2.84 10.08
N ILE A 107 -22.40 3.50 8.93
CA ILE A 107 -23.72 3.73 8.33
C ILE A 107 -24.32 2.39 7.88
N ALA A 108 -23.55 1.53 7.21
CA ALA A 108 -24.01 0.23 6.74
C ALA A 108 -24.46 -0.70 7.89
N GLN A 109 -23.82 -0.60 9.06
CA GLN A 109 -24.19 -1.32 10.28
C GLN A 109 -25.36 -0.68 11.05
N GLY A 110 -25.86 0.48 10.61
CA GLY A 110 -26.94 1.22 11.29
C GLY A 110 -26.51 1.94 12.57
N VAL A 111 -25.20 2.05 12.82
CA VAL A 111 -24.62 2.69 14.01
C VAL A 111 -24.57 4.22 13.87
N SER A 112 -24.49 4.71 12.63
CA SER A 112 -24.41 6.15 12.34
C SER A 112 -25.46 6.60 11.32
N ASN A 113 -25.93 7.84 11.45
CA ASN A 113 -26.92 8.39 10.54
C ASN A 113 -26.25 8.93 9.27
N ARG A 114 -26.76 8.51 8.11
CA ARG A 114 -26.25 8.90 6.79
C ARG A 114 -26.14 10.42 6.60
N GLY A 115 -27.17 11.18 6.99
CA GLY A 115 -27.22 12.63 6.73
C GLY A 115 -26.09 13.41 7.40
N PRO A 116 -25.94 13.32 8.73
CA PRO A 116 -24.85 13.97 9.47
C PRO A 116 -23.47 13.51 9.01
N SER A 117 -23.28 12.21 8.80
CA SER A 117 -22.00 11.64 8.37
C SER A 117 -21.55 12.16 7.01
N LEU A 118 -22.45 12.23 6.03
CA LEU A 118 -22.12 12.79 4.71
C LEU A 118 -21.83 14.29 4.76
N LYS A 119 -22.55 15.07 5.59
CA LYS A 119 -22.23 16.49 5.80
C LYS A 119 -20.85 16.69 6.42
N SER A 120 -20.46 15.82 7.35
CA SER A 120 -19.12 15.89 7.98
C SER A 120 -17.99 15.58 6.99
N ILE A 121 -18.24 14.73 6.00
CA ILE A 121 -17.27 14.36 4.98
C ILE A 121 -17.14 15.46 3.93
N LEU A 122 -18.28 15.99 3.46
CA LEU A 122 -18.31 17.00 2.40
C LEU A 122 -18.02 18.42 2.88
N GLY A 123 -18.26 18.74 4.15
CA GLY A 123 -17.97 20.04 4.73
C GLY A 123 -16.51 20.24 5.14
N ALA A 124 -15.66 19.23 4.93
CA ALA A 124 -14.21 19.30 5.08
C ALA A 124 -13.48 19.61 3.75
N VAL A 125 -14.25 19.79 2.66
CA VAL A 125 -13.80 20.27 1.34
C VAL A 125 -14.29 21.71 1.17
#